data_AF-A0A926DMD6-F1
#
_entry.id   AF-A0A926DMD6-F1
#
_cell.length_a   1.000
_cell.length_b   1.000
_cell.length_c   1.000
_cell.angle_alpha   90.00
_cell.angle_beta   90.00
_cell.angle_gamma   90.00
#
_symmetry.space_group_name_H-M   'P 1'
#
loop_
_entity.id
_entity.type
_entity.pdbx_description
1 polymer ?
#
loop_
_entity_poly.entity_id
_entity_poly.type
_entity_poly.pdbx_seq_one_letter_code
_entity_poly.pdbx_strand_id
1 'polypeptide(L)'
;MSRLIDADKLYDYISDVFTQFGYDVMSVKDALEAVEKAPTVNAVEFPCKVGDTVYEPRCDRGFIQEYIVIAIHFSKCSTLYGWELKDGKGIYSNTNGFSEDAIGKTVFLTREEAEQALRERENNG
;
A
#
# COMPACT_ATOMS: atom_id res chain seq x y z
N MET A 1 16.68 -24.13 4.63
CA MET A 1 16.37 -24.21 6.06
C MET A 1 16.48 -22.81 6.64
N SER A 2 15.36 -22.11 6.84
CA SER A 2 15.39 -20.83 7.54
C SER A 2 15.76 -21.09 9.00
N ARG A 3 16.85 -20.47 9.47
CA ARG A 3 17.16 -20.41 10.89
C ARG A 3 16.18 -19.43 11.52
N LEU A 4 15.15 -19.96 12.18
CA LEU A 4 14.35 -19.17 13.11
C LEU A 4 15.28 -18.71 14.23
N ILE A 5 15.57 -17.41 14.26
CA ILE A 5 16.29 -16.80 15.38
C ILE A 5 15.27 -16.64 16.51
N ASP A 6 15.65 -17.13 17.68
CA ASP A 6 14.90 -16.92 18.91
C ASP A 6 14.75 -15.42 19.16
N ALA A 7 13.51 -14.96 19.35
CA ALA A 7 13.20 -13.54 19.49
C ALA A 7 13.97 -12.93 20.66
N ASP A 8 14.14 -13.67 21.77
CA ASP A 8 14.86 -13.22 22.95
C ASP A 8 16.34 -12.97 22.63
N LYS A 9 16.95 -13.84 21.80
CA LYS A 9 18.34 -13.65 21.35
C LYS A 9 18.50 -12.49 20.38
N LEU A 10 17.49 -12.22 19.56
CA LEU A 10 17.49 -11.05 18.68
C LEU A 10 17.36 -9.76 19.51
N TYR A 11 16.55 -9.78 20.57
CA TYR A 11 16.40 -8.65 21.49
C TYR A 11 17.69 -8.33 22.25
N ASP A 12 18.35 -9.33 22.82
CA ASP A 12 19.63 -9.16 23.52
C ASP A 12 20.68 -8.56 22.59
N TYR A 13 20.81 -9.10 21.37
CA TYR A 13 21.75 -8.60 20.37
C TYR A 13 21.48 -7.14 19.98
N ILE A 14 20.22 -6.78 19.76
CA ILE A 14 19.85 -5.40 19.38
C ILE A 14 20.16 -4.44 20.54
N SER A 15 19.83 -4.82 21.77
CA SER A 15 20.11 -4.01 22.96
C SER A 15 21.61 -3.76 23.13
N ASP A 16 22.42 -4.81 23.03
CA ASP A 16 23.88 -4.72 23.14
C ASP A 16 24.49 -3.79 22.08
N VAL A 17 24.01 -3.89 20.83
CA VAL A 17 24.45 -3.02 19.72
C VAL A 17 24.15 -1.56 20.04
N PHE A 18 22.94 -1.21 20.48
CA PHE A 18 22.59 0.18 20.77
C PHE A 18 23.31 0.74 22.00
N THR A 19 23.53 -0.07 23.04
CA THR A 19 24.35 0.31 24.20
C THR A 19 25.81 0.56 23.80
N GLN A 20 26.37 -0.24 22.89
CA GLN A 20 27.74 -0.06 22.39
C GLN A 20 27.94 1.30 21.67
N PHE A 21 26.88 1.85 21.07
CA PHE A 21 26.91 3.18 20.43
C PHE A 21 26.53 4.33 21.38
N GLY A 22 26.38 4.08 22.68
CA GLY A 22 26.18 5.12 23.69
C GLY A 22 24.80 5.77 23.67
N TYR A 23 23.81 5.12 23.04
CA TYR A 23 22.42 5.54 23.13
C TYR A 23 21.81 4.97 24.41
N ASP A 24 21.16 5.83 25.21
CA ASP A 24 20.39 5.41 26.38
C ASP A 24 19.09 4.77 25.86
N VAL A 25 19.17 3.47 25.56
CA VAL A 25 18.03 2.72 25.03
C VAL A 25 17.11 2.45 26.21
N MET A 26 15.91 3.03 26.18
CA MET A 26 14.75 2.41 26.82
C MET A 26 14.83 0.92 26.44
N SER A 27 14.82 0.01 27.43
CA SER A 27 14.91 -1.44 27.18
C SER A 27 14.06 -1.76 25.96
N VAL A 28 14.59 -2.50 24.98
CA VAL A 28 13.85 -2.76 23.72
C VAL A 28 12.44 -3.29 24.02
N LYS A 29 12.30 -4.04 25.13
CA LYS A 29 11.04 -4.49 25.70
C LYS A 29 10.12 -3.35 26.15
N ASP A 30 10.65 -2.37 26.87
CA ASP A 30 9.90 -1.19 27.32
C ASP A 30 9.51 -0.30 26.13
N ALA A 31 10.37 -0.21 25.10
CA ALA A 31 10.06 0.48 23.85
C ALA A 31 8.93 -0.21 23.07
N LEU A 32 8.94 -1.54 23.00
CA LEU A 32 7.84 -2.32 22.42
C LEU A 32 6.55 -2.18 23.22
N GLU A 33 6.63 -2.27 24.55
CA GLU A 33 5.48 -2.09 25.44
C GLU A 33 4.91 -0.67 25.36
N ALA A 34 5.77 0.34 25.18
CA ALA A 34 5.36 1.71 24.92
C ALA A 34 4.70 1.88 23.55
N VAL A 35 5.15 1.16 22.51
CA VAL A 35 4.50 1.14 21.18
C VAL A 35 3.14 0.46 21.25
N GLU A 36 3.01 -0.66 21.97
CA GLU A 36 1.73 -1.36 22.17
C GLU A 36 0.72 -0.52 22.97
N LYS A 37 1.21 0.24 23.96
CA LYS A 37 0.38 1.07 24.85
C LYS A 37 0.21 2.50 24.36
N ALA A 38 0.93 2.91 23.32
CA ALA A 38 0.78 4.24 22.76
C ALA A 38 -0.66 4.40 22.28
N PRO A 39 -1.34 5.51 22.60
CA PRO A 39 -2.61 5.82 21.95
C PRO A 39 -2.34 5.80 20.45
N THR A 40 -3.08 4.98 19.71
CA THR A 40 -2.96 4.88 18.25
C THR A 40 -3.08 6.27 17.66
N VAL A 41 -1.93 6.88 17.38
CA VAL A 41 -1.83 8.18 16.73
C VAL A 41 -2.41 7.99 15.35
N ASN A 42 -3.65 8.45 15.16
CA ASN A 42 -4.42 8.45 13.90
C ASN A 42 -3.97 7.38 12.91
N ALA A 43 -4.52 6.16 13.00
CA ALA A 43 -4.38 5.19 11.93
C ALA A 43 -4.81 5.87 10.63
N VAL A 44 -3.84 6.14 9.74
CA VAL A 44 -4.13 6.68 8.42
C VAL A 44 -4.80 5.56 7.65
N GLU A 45 -6.13 5.61 7.57
CA GLU A 45 -6.89 4.68 6.75
C GLU A 45 -6.70 5.06 5.29
N PHE A 46 -5.92 4.25 4.58
CA PHE A 46 -5.84 4.34 3.13
C PHE A 46 -7.06 3.64 2.51
N PRO A 47 -7.62 4.17 1.41
CA PRO A 47 -8.71 3.53 0.68
C PRO A 47 -8.36 2.13 0.14
N CYS A 48 -7.07 1.81 -0.02
CA CYS A 48 -6.60 0.46 -0.34
C CYS A 48 -5.18 0.22 0.20
N LYS A 49 -4.73 -1.04 0.23
CA LYS A 49 -3.40 -1.46 0.70
C LYS A 49 -2.59 -2.15 -0.38
N VAL A 50 -1.28 -2.28 -0.14
CA VAL A 50 -0.40 -3.10 -0.98
C VAL A 50 -0.93 -4.54 -1.04
N GLY A 51 -1.02 -5.07 -2.25
CA GLY A 51 -1.59 -6.38 -2.58
C GLY A 51 -3.06 -6.32 -3.03
N ASP A 52 -3.76 -5.20 -2.83
CA ASP A 52 -5.14 -5.06 -3.32
C ASP A 52 -5.16 -4.99 -4.86
N THR A 53 -6.26 -5.48 -5.45
CA THR A 53 -6.54 -5.29 -6.88
C THR A 53 -7.36 -4.02 -7.07
N VAL A 54 -6.96 -3.19 -8.02
CA VAL A 54 -7.73 -2.02 -8.48
C VAL A 54 -8.01 -2.12 -9.98
N TYR A 55 -9.03 -1.39 -10.43
CA TYR A 55 -9.64 -1.55 -11.74
C TYR A 55 -9.66 -0.23 -12.50
N GLU A 56 -9.16 -0.23 -13.74
CA GLU A 56 -9.18 0.93 -14.63
C GLU A 56 -10.05 0.65 -15.86
N PRO A 57 -11.18 1.35 -16.04
CA PRO A 57 -12.01 1.22 -17.24
C PRO A 57 -11.31 1.79 -18.47
N ARG A 58 -11.02 0.95 -19.46
CA ARG A 58 -10.42 1.32 -20.74
C ARG A 58 -11.49 1.65 -21.75
N CYS A 59 -11.90 2.91 -21.76
CA CYS A 59 -12.96 3.41 -22.64
C CYS A 59 -12.58 3.32 -24.13
N ASP A 60 -11.29 3.36 -24.45
CA ASP A 60 -10.77 3.21 -25.81
C ASP A 60 -10.91 1.78 -26.36
N ARG A 61 -11.13 0.78 -25.49
CA ARG A 61 -11.10 -0.64 -25.86
C ARG A 61 -12.24 -1.48 -25.26
N GLY A 62 -13.14 -0.87 -24.49
CA GLY A 62 -14.33 -1.54 -23.94
C GLY A 62 -14.03 -2.65 -22.94
N PHE A 63 -12.88 -2.60 -22.24
CA PHE A 63 -12.55 -3.59 -21.20
C PHE A 63 -12.01 -2.93 -19.93
N ILE A 64 -11.87 -3.72 -18.87
CA ILE A 64 -11.33 -3.27 -17.59
C ILE A 64 -9.94 -3.85 -17.41
N GLN A 65 -8.96 -2.98 -17.18
CA GLN A 65 -7.62 -3.40 -16.83
C GLN A 65 -7.52 -3.60 -15.31
N GLU A 66 -6.98 -4.74 -14.90
CA GLU A 66 -6.71 -5.05 -13.50
C GLU A 66 -5.24 -4.75 -13.17
N TYR A 67 -5.02 -4.09 -12.04
CA TYR A 67 -3.70 -3.84 -11.49
C TYR A 67 -3.63 -4.30 -10.03
N ILE A 68 -2.44 -4.70 -9.57
CA ILE A 68 -2.13 -4.92 -8.16
C ILE A 68 -1.40 -3.70 -7.63
N VAL A 69 -1.82 -3.20 -6.47
CA VAL A 69 -1.09 -2.14 -5.74
C VAL A 69 0.20 -2.74 -5.16
N ILE A 70 1.35 -2.19 -5.55
CA ILE A 70 2.67 -2.69 -5.12
C ILE A 70 3.37 -1.74 -4.14
N ALA A 71 2.98 -0.47 -4.10
CA ALA A 71 3.57 0.53 -3.22
C ALA A 71 2.57 1.65 -2.90
N ILE A 72 2.75 2.28 -1.74
CA ILE A 72 2.05 3.51 -1.37
C ILE A 72 3.11 4.54 -1.00
N HIS A 73 3.17 5.63 -1.75
CA HIS A 73 4.07 6.75 -1.52
C HIS A 73 3.27 7.90 -0.91
N PHE A 74 3.59 8.25 0.32
CA PHE A 74 2.96 9.36 1.01
C PHE A 74 3.83 10.62 0.95
N SER A 75 3.22 11.75 0.62
CA SER A 75 3.86 13.06 0.64
C SER A 75 2.96 14.10 1.31
N LYS A 76 3.49 15.29 1.60
CA LYS A 76 2.67 16.40 2.15
C LYS A 76 1.57 16.87 1.20
N CYS A 77 1.69 16.59 -0.10
CA CYS A 77 0.80 17.13 -1.12
C CYS A 77 -0.21 16.09 -1.63
N SER A 78 0.15 14.82 -1.67
CA SER A 78 -0.72 13.73 -2.12
C SER A 78 -0.17 12.35 -1.77
N THR A 79 -1.06 11.36 -1.81
CA THR A 79 -0.74 9.93 -1.79
C THR A 79 -0.72 9.40 -3.22
N LEU A 80 0.33 8.66 -3.57
CA LEU A 80 0.49 7.98 -4.86
C LEU A 80 0.56 6.47 -4.63
N TYR A 81 -0.23 5.72 -5.39
CA TYR A 81 -0.31 4.27 -5.35
C TYR A 81 0.43 3.71 -6.56
N GLY A 82 1.60 3.12 -6.33
CA GLY A 82 2.33 2.38 -7.34
C GLY A 82 1.61 1.06 -7.65
N TRP A 83 1.56 0.69 -8.92
CA TRP A 83 0.81 -0.47 -9.38
C TRP A 83 1.56 -1.29 -10.44
N GLU A 84 1.13 -2.53 -10.62
CA GLU A 84 1.58 -3.40 -11.71
C GLU A 84 0.40 -4.12 -12.35
N LEU A 85 0.52 -4.46 -13.63
CA LEU A 85 -0.47 -5.28 -14.32
C LEU A 85 -0.60 -6.63 -13.60
N LYS A 86 -1.82 -6.97 -13.17
CA LYS A 86 -2.06 -8.14 -12.33
C LYS A 86 -1.66 -9.46 -12.98
N ASP A 87 -1.87 -9.60 -14.29
CA ASP A 87 -1.54 -10.78 -15.07
C ASP A 87 -0.29 -10.58 -15.96
N GLY A 88 0.41 -9.45 -15.79
CA GLY A 88 1.52 -9.04 -16.65
C GLY A 88 1.12 -8.75 -18.10
N LYS A 89 -0.18 -8.71 -18.42
CA LYS A 89 -0.72 -8.45 -19.75
C LYS A 89 -1.55 -7.18 -19.74
N GLY A 90 -1.39 -6.37 -20.78
CA GLY A 90 -2.10 -5.10 -20.91
C GLY A 90 -1.17 -3.96 -21.22
N ILE A 91 -1.70 -2.75 -21.05
CA ILE A 91 -0.98 -1.51 -21.34
C ILE A 91 -1.16 -0.60 -20.14
N TYR A 92 -0.05 -0.04 -19.65
CA TYR A 92 -0.08 0.96 -18.59
C TYR A 92 -0.64 2.28 -19.13
N SER A 93 -1.62 2.87 -18.43
CA SER A 93 -1.97 4.29 -18.63
C SER A 93 -0.84 5.17 -18.15
N ASN A 94 -0.30 4.75 -17.01
CA ASN A 94 0.78 5.41 -16.31
C ASN A 94 1.59 4.32 -15.63
N THR A 95 2.89 4.27 -15.91
CA THR A 95 3.81 3.31 -15.29
C THR A 95 4.09 3.64 -13.82
N ASN A 96 3.83 4.88 -13.39
CA ASN A 96 4.07 5.32 -12.02
C ASN A 96 2.89 5.06 -11.06
N GLY A 97 1.76 4.53 -11.56
CA GLY A 97 0.58 4.34 -10.71
C GLY A 97 -0.50 5.40 -10.89
N PHE A 98 -1.27 5.59 -9.82
CA PHE A 98 -2.35 6.56 -9.74
C PHE A 98 -2.31 7.34 -8.42
N SER A 99 -2.83 8.55 -8.43
CA SER A 99 -2.99 9.37 -7.23
C SER A 99 -4.30 9.05 -6.54
N GLU A 100 -4.39 9.30 -5.23
CA GLU A 100 -5.59 9.03 -4.43
C GLU A 100 -6.87 9.65 -4.99
N ASP A 101 -6.77 10.85 -5.59
CA ASP A 101 -7.91 11.57 -6.18
C ASP A 101 -8.46 10.93 -7.46
N ALA A 102 -7.76 9.94 -8.02
CA ALA A 102 -8.22 9.12 -9.14
C ALA A 102 -9.23 8.05 -8.72
N ILE A 103 -9.26 7.68 -7.43
CA ILE A 103 -10.16 6.67 -6.88
C ILE A 103 -11.61 7.12 -7.04
N GLY A 104 -12.47 6.23 -7.54
CA GLY A 104 -13.87 6.49 -7.84
C GLY A 104 -14.11 7.32 -9.10
N LYS A 105 -13.04 7.77 -9.79
CA LYS A 105 -13.14 8.52 -11.06
C LYS A 105 -12.59 7.72 -12.22
N THR A 106 -11.30 7.40 -12.19
CA THR A 106 -10.61 6.67 -13.25
C THR A 106 -10.05 5.35 -12.77
N VAL A 107 -9.89 5.18 -11.46
CA VAL A 107 -9.50 3.92 -10.80
C VAL A 107 -10.58 3.55 -9.80
N PHE A 108 -10.96 2.28 -9.74
CA PHE A 108 -12.01 1.77 -8.86
C PHE A 108 -11.50 0.62 -8.01
N LEU A 109 -12.07 0.48 -6.81
CA LEU A 109 -11.65 -0.54 -5.84
C LEU A 109 -12.37 -1.87 -6.07
N THR A 110 -13.53 -1.83 -6.72
CA THR A 110 -14.28 -3.03 -7.13
C THR A 110 -14.41 -3.11 -8.65
N ARG A 111 -14.58 -4.33 -9.15
CA ARG A 111 -14.77 -4.56 -10.59
C ARG A 111 -16.12 -4.03 -11.03
N GLU A 112 -17.13 -4.20 -10.19
CA GLU A 112 -18.52 -3.79 -10.43
C GLU A 112 -18.63 -2.28 -10.65
N GLU A 113 -17.96 -1.47 -9.82
CA GLU A 113 -17.88 -0.02 -9.98
C GLU A 113 -17.19 0.36 -11.29
N ALA A 114 -16.10 -0.32 -11.65
CA ALA A 114 -15.40 -0.09 -12.91
C ALA A 114 -16.28 -0.44 -14.12
N GLU A 115 -17.04 -1.53 -14.06
CA GLU A 115 -17.98 -1.93 -15.11
C GLU A 115 -19.13 -0.94 -15.27
N GLN A 116 -19.64 -0.42 -14.15
CA GLN A 116 -20.66 0.62 -14.19
C GLN A 116 -20.10 1.91 -14.83
N ALA A 117 -18.93 2.36 -14.40
CA ALA A 117 -18.28 3.53 -14.96
C ALA A 117 -17.97 3.37 -16.46
N LEU A 118 -17.61 2.16 -16.92
CA LEU A 118 -17.41 1.87 -18.33
C LEU A 118 -18.72 2.05 -19.12
N ARG A 119 -19.82 1.42 -18.67
CA ARG A 119 -21.14 1.51 -19.32
C ARG A 119 -21.66 2.94 -19.39
N GLU A 120 -21.51 3.71 -18.31
CA GLU A 120 -21.94 5.12 -18.28
C GLU A 120 -21.17 5.97 -19.29
N ARG A 121 -19.90 5.68 -19.54
CA ARG A 121 -19.09 6.40 -20.53
C ARG A 121 -19.42 5.98 -21.96
N GLU A 122 -19.68 4.70 -22.20
CA GLU A 122 -20.10 4.19 -23.51
C GLU A 122 -21.48 4.75 -23.92
N ASN A 123 -22.39 4.95 -22.97
CA ASN A 123 -23.72 5.52 -23.24
C ASN A 123 -23.71 7.05 -23.42
N ASN A 124 -22.64 7.73 -23.00
CA ASN A 124 -22.49 9.19 -23.07
C ASN A 124 -21.56 9.66 -24.21
N GLY A 125 -21.02 8.74 -25.01
CA GLY A 125 -20.18 9.01 -26.19
C GLY A 125 -20.98 8.98 -27.48
#